data_AF-A0A6G2DR47-F1
#
_entry.id   AF-A0A6G2DR47-F1
#
_cell.length_a   1.000
_cell.length_b   1.000
_cell.length_c   1.000
_cell.angle_alpha   90.00
_cell.angle_beta   90.00
_cell.angle_gamma   90.00
#
_symmetry.space_group_name_H-M   'P 1'
#
loop_
_entity.id
_entity.type
_entity.pdbx_description
1 polymer ?
#
loop_
_entity_poly.entity_id
_entity_poly.type
_entity_poly.pdbx_seq_one_letter_code
_entity_poly.pdbx_strand_id
1 'polypeptide(L)'
;YLTGAFTGSLIGSDGTKSYAIYDLKKPLFGELNGATVEKLSLKDVNISAKDDTATLAKEANNNTHIDNVHADGAIAGERSIGGLV
;
A
#
# COMPACT_ATOMS: atom_id res chain seq x y z
N TYR A 1 -5.39 3.72 -11.20
CA TYR A 1 -3.98 3.83 -10.78
C TYR A 1 -3.71 5.29 -10.52
N LEU A 2 -3.42 5.68 -9.28
CA LEU A 2 -3.09 7.07 -8.93
C LEU A 2 -1.64 7.33 -9.35
N THR A 3 -1.42 8.24 -10.30
CA THR A 3 -0.09 8.58 -10.84
C THR A 3 0.57 9.74 -10.11
N GLY A 4 -0.11 10.38 -9.16
CA GLY A 4 0.43 11.42 -8.29
C GLY A 4 0.62 10.94 -6.86
N ALA A 5 1.46 11.64 -6.11
CA ALA A 5 1.66 11.38 -4.68
C ALA A 5 0.33 11.51 -3.93
N PHE A 6 -0.03 10.49 -3.16
CA PHE A 6 -1.20 10.53 -2.30
C PHE A 6 -0.84 11.27 -1.01
N THR A 7 -1.62 12.30 -0.69
CA THR A 7 -1.41 13.18 0.48
C THR A 7 -2.61 13.15 1.45
N GLY A 8 -3.60 12.31 1.16
CA GLY A 8 -4.84 12.24 1.93
C GLY A 8 -4.80 11.24 3.09
N SER A 9 -5.98 10.93 3.62
CA SER A 9 -6.17 9.88 4.61
C SER A 9 -6.97 8.72 4.03
N LEU A 10 -6.45 7.50 4.18
CA LEU A 10 -7.15 6.26 3.87
C LEU A 10 -7.23 5.40 5.14
N ILE A 11 -8.40 5.37 5.76
CA ILE A 11 -8.66 4.57 6.95
C ILE A 11 -9.53 3.37 6.55
N GLY A 12 -8.97 2.17 6.62
CA GLY A 12 -9.62 0.92 6.24
C GLY A 12 -10.66 0.41 7.24
N SER A 13 -11.15 1.27 8.15
CA SER A 13 -12.18 0.91 9.11
C SER A 13 -13.04 2.12 9.45
N ASP A 14 -14.33 1.90 9.67
CA ASP A 14 -15.25 2.91 10.19
C ASP A 14 -15.42 2.83 11.73
N GLY A 15 -14.60 2.02 12.41
CA GLY A 15 -14.69 1.76 13.84
C GLY A 15 -15.66 0.62 14.22
N THR A 16 -16.54 0.20 13.31
CA THR A 16 -17.46 -0.94 13.51
C THR A 16 -17.09 -2.14 12.65
N LYS A 17 -16.52 -1.88 11.48
CA LYS A 17 -16.10 -2.89 10.50
C LYS A 17 -14.73 -2.54 9.94
N SER A 18 -13.98 -3.57 9.61
CA SER A 18 -12.71 -3.46 8.88
C SER A 18 -12.93 -3.83 7.42
N TYR A 19 -12.32 -3.07 6.53
CA TYR A 19 -12.38 -3.23 5.09
C TYR A 19 -11.04 -3.74 4.57
N ALA A 20 -11.12 -4.51 3.49
CA ALA A 20 -9.94 -5.04 2.82
C ALA A 20 -10.01 -4.73 1.32
N ILE A 21 -8.86 -4.45 0.73
CA ILE A 21 -8.68 -4.33 -0.72
C ILE A 21 -8.11 -5.66 -1.21
N TYR A 22 -8.75 -6.24 -2.22
CA TYR A 22 -8.42 -7.56 -2.75
C TYR A 22 -7.78 -7.47 -4.14
N ASP A 23 -7.03 -8.52 -4.49
CA ASP A 23 -6.51 -8.77 -5.84
C ASP A 23 -5.64 -7.62 -6.41
N LEU A 24 -4.75 -7.09 -5.57
CA LEU A 24 -3.80 -6.07 -6.02
C LEU A 24 -2.76 -6.67 -6.98
N LYS A 25 -2.74 -6.18 -8.22
CA LYS A 25 -1.72 -6.51 -9.23
C LYS A 25 -0.55 -5.53 -9.31
N LYS A 26 -0.67 -4.41 -8.59
CA LYS A 26 0.33 -3.33 -8.51
C LYS A 26 0.24 -2.69 -7.11
N PRO A 27 1.27 -1.95 -6.67
CA PRO A 27 1.20 -1.16 -5.45
C PRO A 27 -0.07 -0.30 -5.42
N LEU A 28 -0.71 -0.20 -4.26
CA LEU A 28 -1.94 0.61 -4.13
C LEU A 28 -1.67 2.09 -4.45
N PHE A 29 -0.52 2.60 -4.01
CA PHE A 29 -0.03 3.94 -4.30
C PHE A 29 1.34 3.89 -4.98
N GLY A 30 1.62 4.86 -5.84
CA GLY A 30 2.99 5.10 -6.30
C GLY A 30 3.84 5.68 -5.18
N GLU A 31 3.37 6.78 -4.60
CA GLU A 31 4.03 7.51 -3.52
C GLU A 31 2.98 7.94 -2.49
N LEU A 32 3.33 7.83 -1.20
CA LEU A 32 2.65 8.48 -0.08
C LEU A 32 3.47 9.69 0.34
N ASN A 33 2.84 10.83 0.58
CA ASN A 33 3.54 12.07 0.90
C ASN A 33 2.74 12.88 1.92
N GLY A 34 3.16 12.86 3.19
CA GLY A 34 2.37 13.44 4.29
C GLY A 34 0.99 12.80 4.45
N ALA A 35 0.82 11.57 3.97
CA ALA A 35 -0.46 10.86 4.01
C ALA A 35 -0.64 10.07 5.31
N THR A 36 -1.88 9.71 5.59
CA THR A 36 -2.25 8.81 6.67
C THR A 36 -2.90 7.56 6.09
N VAL A 37 -2.34 6.39 6.34
CA VAL A 37 -2.95 5.10 5.97
C VAL A 37 -3.07 4.25 7.21
N GLU A 38 -4.30 3.93 7.62
CA GLU A 38 -4.55 3.24 8.87
C GLU A 38 -5.53 2.08 8.73
N LYS A 39 -5.38 1.05 9.56
CA LYS A 39 -6.38 -0.02 9.77
C LYS A 39 -6.84 -0.68 8.47
N LEU A 40 -5.92 -0.82 7.52
CA LEU A 40 -6.20 -1.30 6.17
C LEU A 40 -5.67 -2.72 5.99
N SER A 41 -6.46 -3.59 5.37
CA SER A 41 -6.00 -4.92 4.96
C SER A 41 -5.89 -5.00 3.45
N LEU A 42 -4.75 -5.49 2.95
CA LEU A 42 -4.53 -5.84 1.56
C LEU A 42 -4.48 -7.36 1.48
N LYS A 43 -5.35 -7.97 0.66
CA LYS A 43 -5.49 -9.43 0.59
C LYS A 43 -5.41 -9.91 -0.85
N ASP A 44 -5.02 -11.17 -1.01
CA ASP A 44 -4.82 -11.79 -2.33
C ASP A 44 -3.91 -10.93 -3.22
N VAL A 45 -2.90 -10.30 -2.61
CA VAL A 45 -1.93 -9.48 -3.34
C VAL A 45 -1.13 -10.39 -4.28
N ASN A 46 -1.01 -10.00 -5.54
CA ASN A 46 -0.22 -10.72 -6.53
C ASN A 46 0.45 -9.70 -7.47
N ILE A 47 1.53 -9.11 -6.96
CA ILE A 47 2.27 -8.05 -7.64
C ILE A 47 3.51 -8.65 -8.29
N SER A 48 3.70 -8.36 -9.58
CA SER A 48 4.92 -8.63 -10.32
C SER A 48 5.40 -7.36 -10.99
N ALA A 49 6.63 -6.93 -10.69
CA ALA A 49 7.21 -5.70 -11.24
C ALA A 49 8.65 -5.91 -11.72
N LYS A 50 9.04 -5.17 -12.77
CA LYS A 50 10.44 -5.12 -13.23
C LYS A 50 11.30 -4.18 -12.41
N ASP A 51 10.68 -3.18 -11.79
CA ASP A 51 11.35 -2.17 -10.98
C ASP A 51 11.02 -2.36 -9.49
N ASP A 52 11.48 -1.42 -8.67
CA ASP A 52 11.16 -1.34 -7.24
C ASP A 52 9.65 -1.38 -7.02
N THR A 53 9.20 -2.23 -6.10
CA THR A 53 7.78 -2.50 -5.85
C THR A 53 7.49 -2.83 -4.39
N ALA A 54 6.24 -2.63 -3.99
CA ALA A 54 5.75 -2.97 -2.67
C ALA A 54 4.23 -3.22 -2.70
N THR A 55 3.63 -3.62 -1.57
CA THR A 55 2.18 -3.89 -1.52
C THR A 55 1.35 -2.61 -1.37
N LEU A 56 1.73 -1.71 -0.45
CA LEU A 56 0.98 -0.48 -0.17
C LEU A 56 1.45 0.68 -1.05
N ALA A 57 2.73 1.05 -0.99
CA ALA A 57 3.28 2.17 -1.75
C ALA A 57 4.74 1.93 -2.08
N LYS A 58 5.27 2.46 -3.19
CA LYS A 58 6.70 2.31 -3.48
C LYS A 58 7.58 3.23 -2.62
N GLU A 59 7.02 4.35 -2.18
CA GLU A 59 7.71 5.38 -1.40
C GLU A 59 6.75 5.97 -0.36
N ALA A 60 7.28 6.30 0.82
CA ALA A 60 6.57 7.01 1.88
C ALA A 60 7.43 8.17 2.38
N ASN A 61 7.01 9.39 2.03
CA ASN A 61 7.74 10.62 2.23
C ASN A 61 7.03 11.56 3.22
N ASN A 62 7.74 12.59 3.67
CA ASN A 62 7.19 13.74 4.41
C ASN A 62 6.28 13.39 5.60
N ASN A 63 6.81 12.64 6.57
CA ASN A 63 6.08 12.29 7.81
C ASN A 63 4.76 11.54 7.54
N THR A 64 4.73 10.71 6.50
CA THR A 64 3.64 9.77 6.22
C THR A 64 3.44 8.84 7.43
N HIS A 65 2.19 8.69 7.86
CA HIS A 65 1.79 7.83 8.96
C HIS A 65 1.13 6.56 8.42
N ILE A 66 1.74 5.40 8.69
CA ILE A 66 1.21 4.08 8.33
C ILE A 66 1.05 3.29 9.63
N ASP A 67 -0.17 2.97 10.01
CA ASP A 67 -0.46 2.25 11.25
C ASP A 67 -1.49 1.14 11.05
N ASN A 68 -1.26 -0.02 11.69
CA ASN A 68 -2.17 -1.16 11.64
C ASN A 68 -2.57 -1.60 10.21
N VAL A 69 -1.63 -1.52 9.27
CA VAL A 69 -1.79 -1.96 7.88
C VAL A 69 -1.20 -3.34 7.69
N HIS A 70 -1.97 -4.25 7.10
CA HIS A 70 -1.58 -5.63 6.87
C HIS A 70 -1.65 -5.96 5.39
N ALA A 71 -0.68 -6.71 4.90
CA ALA A 71 -0.68 -7.22 3.53
C ALA A 71 -0.48 -8.74 3.53
N ASP A 72 -1.29 -9.42 2.75
CA ASP A 72 -1.27 -10.87 2.55
C ASP A 72 -1.28 -11.20 1.05
N GLY A 73 -0.37 -12.08 0.64
CA GLY A 73 -0.21 -12.49 -0.75
C GLY A 73 1.25 -12.64 -1.18
N ALA A 74 1.48 -12.59 -2.49
CA ALA A 74 2.77 -12.74 -3.13
C ALA A 74 3.21 -11.45 -3.84
N ILE A 75 4.50 -11.15 -3.71
CA ILE A 75 5.14 -10.04 -4.40
C ILE A 75 6.47 -10.50 -5.01
N ALA A 76 6.68 -10.15 -6.27
CA ALA A 76 7.91 -10.41 -7.00
C ALA A 76 8.39 -9.11 -7.68
N GLY A 77 9.68 -8.81 -7.52
CA GLY A 77 10.35 -7.66 -8.09
C GLY A 77 11.75 -8.03 -8.55
N GLU A 78 12.20 -7.49 -9.69
CA GLU A 78 13.55 -7.76 -10.21
C GLU A 78 14.63 -6.87 -9.57
N ARG A 79 14.24 -5.79 -8.86
CA ARG A 79 15.16 -4.82 -8.26
C ARG A 79 15.09 -4.77 -6.73
N SER A 80 14.10 -4.07 -6.17
CA SER A 80 13.86 -4.01 -4.72
C SER A 80 12.41 -4.36 -4.39
N ILE A 81 12.18 -5.04 -3.27
CA ILE A 81 10.85 -5.46 -2.81
C ILE A 81 10.64 -4.98 -1.38
N GLY A 82 9.63 -4.15 -1.19
CA GLY A 82 9.09 -3.77 0.12
C GLY A 82 7.88 -4.62 0.50
N GLY A 83 7.84 -5.17 1.71
CA GLY A 83 6.66 -5.90 2.19
C GLY A 83 5.42 -5.00 2.28
N LEU A 84 5.61 -3.72 2.62
CA LEU A 84 4.59 -2.68 2.67
C LEU A 84 5.01 -1.44 1.86
N VAL A 85 6.21 -0.92 2.15
CA VAL A 85 6.88 0.17 1.43
C VAL A 85 8.30 -0.24 1.09
#